data_AF-A0A7J4EJ59-F1
#
_entry.id   AF-A0A7J4EJ59-F1
#
_cell.length_a   1.000
_cell.length_b   1.000
_cell.length_c   1.000
_cell.angle_alpha   90.00
_cell.angle_beta   90.00
_cell.angle_gamma   90.00
#
_symmetry.space_group_name_H-M   'P 1'
#
loop_
_entity.id
_entity.type
_entity.pdbx_description
1 polymer ?
#
loop_
_entity_poly.entity_id
_entity_poly.type
_entity_poly.pdbx_seq_one_letter_code
_entity_poly.pdbx_strand_id
1 'polypeptide(L)' 'MKDACKEVMDKIKDAVVANQAMPDDESHGCSIYFPENENLYNKYLWSDELPYPYKEMRFSQDTSWDEFLKTYLDI' A
#
# COMPACT_ATOMS: atom_id res chain seq x y z
N MET A 1 14.00 -8.81 10.10
CA MET A 1 13.64 -8.39 8.73
C MET A 1 13.04 -9.53 7.92
N LYS A 2 13.70 -10.70 7.78
CA LYS A 2 13.11 -11.89 7.10
C LYS A 2 11.78 -12.35 7.69
N ASP A 3 11.62 -12.26 9.01
CA ASP A 3 10.40 -12.73 9.69
C ASP A 3 9.19 -11.80 9.45
N ALA A 4 9.42 -10.48 9.36
CA ALA A 4 8.37 -9.49 9.13
C ALA A 4 7.82 -9.57 7.68
N CYS A 5 8.70 -9.73 6.69
CA CYS A 5 8.27 -9.94 5.30
C CYS A 5 7.43 -11.20 5.17
N LYS A 6 7.82 -12.28 5.84
CA LYS A 6 7.06 -13.53 5.85
C LYS A 6 5.68 -13.34 6.49
N GLU A 7 5.61 -12.66 7.64
CA GLU A 7 4.33 -12.39 8.32
C GLU A 7 3.37 -11.58 7.43
N VAL A 8 3.86 -10.56 6.73
CA VAL A 8 3.05 -9.79 5.78
C VAL A 8 2.53 -10.69 4.66
N MET A 9 3.39 -11.52 4.07
CA MET A 9 2.99 -12.45 3.02
C MET A 9 1.98 -13.49 3.48
N ASP A 10 2.09 -13.98 4.71
CA ASP A 10 1.14 -14.92 5.30
C ASP A 10 -0.22 -14.24 5.52
N LYS A 11 -0.25 -12.99 6.03
CA LYS A 11 -1.51 -12.23 6.15
C LYS A 11 -2.17 -11.92 4.81
N ILE A 12 -1.39 -11.63 3.76
CA ILE A 12 -1.94 -11.42 2.40
C ILE A 12 -2.59 -12.72 1.90
N LYS A 13 -1.94 -13.87 2.07
CA LYS A 13 -2.50 -15.17 1.68
C LYS A 13 -3.78 -15.51 2.44
N ASP A 14 -3.84 -15.19 3.73
CA ASP A 14 -5.04 -15.43 4.54
C ASP A 14 -6.20 -14.50 4.13
N ALA A 15 -5.90 -13.26 3.74
CA ALA A 15 -6.90 -12.27 3.34
C ALA A 15 -7.41 -12.47 1.90
N VAL A 16 -6.54 -12.90 0.98
CA VAL A 16 -6.87 -13.08 -0.44
C VAL A 16 -7.42 -14.49 -0.68
N VAL A 17 -8.75 -14.61 -0.70
CA VAL A 17 -9.46 -15.89 -0.85
C VAL A 17 -9.19 -16.57 -2.20
N ALA A 18 -8.93 -15.79 -3.25
CA ALA A 18 -8.57 -16.30 -4.57
C ALA A 18 -7.66 -15.30 -5.28
N ASN A 19 -6.60 -15.80 -5.91
CA ASN A 19 -5.69 -15.03 -6.75
C ASN A 19 -5.45 -15.77 -8.06
N GLN A 20 -5.82 -15.16 -9.19
CA GLN A 20 -5.53 -15.68 -10.52
C GLN A 20 -4.55 -14.73 -11.20
N ALA A 21 -3.28 -15.13 -11.24
CA ALA A 21 -2.20 -14.39 -11.86
C ALA A 21 -1.69 -15.13 -13.11
N MET A 22 -1.03 -14.41 -14.02
CA MET A 22 -0.30 -15.03 -15.12
C MET A 22 0.84 -15.92 -14.56
N PRO A 23 1.30 -16.96 -15.28
CA PRO A 23 2.33 -17.87 -14.76
C PRO A 23 3.62 -17.20 -14.28
N ASP A 24 3.97 -16.06 -14.89
CA ASP A 24 5.18 -15.28 -14.59
C ASP A 24 4.90 -14.00 -13.77
N ASP A 25 3.67 -13.84 -13.28
CA ASP A 25 3.26 -12.67 -12.51
C ASP A 25 3.40 -12.92 -11.01
N GLU A 26 4.24 -12.12 -10.35
CA GLU A 26 4.46 -12.15 -8.89
C GLU A 26 3.29 -11.50 -8.11
N SER A 27 2.17 -11.18 -8.77
CA SER A 27 0.97 -10.66 -8.14
C SER A 27 0.43 -11.59 -7.06
N HIS A 28 0.17 -11.02 -5.89
CA HIS A 28 -0.41 -11.71 -4.73
C HIS A 28 -1.88 -11.35 -4.49
N GLY A 29 -2.56 -10.73 -5.48
CA GLY A 29 -3.98 -10.38 -5.40
C GLY A 29 -4.30 -9.18 -4.49
N CYS A 30 -3.27 -8.48 -4.00
CA CYS A 30 -3.40 -7.26 -3.22
C CYS A 30 -2.33 -6.26 -3.65
N SER A 31 -2.75 -5.06 -4.04
CA SER A 31 -1.87 -3.94 -4.36
C SER A 31 -1.94 -2.89 -3.27
N ILE A 32 -0.79 -2.42 -2.80
CA ILE A 32 -0.68 -1.32 -1.85
C ILE A 32 0.00 -0.12 -2.52
N TYR A 33 -0.50 1.07 -2.26
CA TYR A 33 0.08 2.29 -2.80
C TYR A 33 1.38 2.64 -2.05
N PHE A 34 2.48 2.71 -2.79
CA PHE A 34 3.81 3.07 -2.30
C PHE A 34 4.42 4.15 -3.20
N PRO A 35 4.28 5.44 -2.87
CA PRO A 35 4.80 6.53 -3.67
C PRO A 35 6.33 6.54 -3.69
N GLU A 36 6.95 6.81 -4.85
CA GLU A 36 8.41 6.79 -4.99
C GLU A 36 9.11 8.00 -4.35
N ASN A 37 8.41 9.13 -4.23
CA ASN A 37 8.92 10.38 -3.69
C ASN A 37 7.77 11.27 -3.19
N GLU A 38 8.12 12.31 -2.42
CA GLU A 38 7.21 13.32 -1.88
C GLU A 38 6.20 13.86 -2.91
N ASN A 39 6.65 14.18 -4.14
CA ASN A 39 5.77 14.78 -5.16
C ASN A 39 4.65 13.84 -5.61
N LEU A 40 4.80 12.54 -5.38
CA LEU A 40 3.80 11.54 -5.73
C LEU A 40 2.86 11.22 -4.57
N TYR A 41 3.20 11.59 -3.33
CA TYR A 41 2.52 11.14 -2.11
C TYR A 41 0.99 11.31 -2.14
N ASN A 42 0.47 12.44 -2.65
CA ASN A 42 -0.98 12.67 -2.82
C ASN A 42 -1.47 12.54 -4.28
N LYS A 43 -0.56 12.37 -5.25
CA LYS A 43 -0.82 12.72 -6.66
C LYS A 43 -1.78 11.77 -7.38
N TYR A 44 -1.71 10.48 -7.09
CA TYR A 44 -2.46 9.43 -7.81
C TYR A 44 -3.60 8.83 -6.98
N LEU A 45 -4.02 9.56 -5.95
CA LEU A 45 -5.06 9.13 -5.04
C LEU A 45 -6.43 9.54 -5.56
N TRP A 46 -7.28 8.55 -5.80
CA TRP A 46 -8.59 8.73 -6.42
C TRP A 46 -9.62 9.21 -5.39
N SER A 47 -10.22 10.38 -5.62
CA SER A 47 -11.42 10.86 -4.93
C SER A 47 -12.22 11.80 -5.85
N ASP A 48 -13.35 12.32 -5.35
CA ASP A 48 -14.16 13.33 -6.06
C ASP A 48 -13.38 14.64 -6.32
N GLU A 49 -12.37 14.94 -5.51
CA GLU A 49 -11.41 16.04 -5.71
C GLU A 49 -9.97 15.50 -5.86
N LEU A 50 -9.25 15.97 -6.87
CA LEU A 50 -7.87 15.55 -7.16
C LEU A 50 -6.89 16.73 -7.04
N PRO A 51 -5.73 16.56 -6.37
CA PRO A 51 -5.28 15.35 -5.66
C PRO A 51 -5.90 15.19 -4.27
N TYR A 52 -6.35 13.97 -3.93
CA TYR A 52 -6.86 13.67 -2.60
C TYR A 52 -5.71 13.46 -1.61
N PRO A 53 -5.74 14.01 -0.39
CA PRO A 53 -4.66 13.80 0.57
C PRO A 53 -4.58 12.34 1.08
N TYR A 54 -3.38 11.76 1.11
CA TYR A 54 -3.16 10.39 1.58
C TYR A 54 -3.64 10.18 3.01
N LYS A 55 -3.33 11.14 3.89
CA LYS A 55 -3.78 11.19 5.29
C LYS A 55 -5.30 11.10 5.49
N GLU A 56 -6.09 11.37 4.45
CA GLU A 56 -7.55 11.35 4.52
C GLU A 56 -8.14 10.00 4.09
N MET A 57 -7.35 9.11 3.48
CA MET A 57 -7.79 7.76 3.18
C MET A 57 -8.12 6.98 4.46
N ARG A 58 -9.20 6.22 4.47
CA ARG A 58 -9.49 5.30 5.59
C ARG A 58 -8.34 4.35 5.88
N PHE A 59 -7.70 3.80 4.83
CA PHE A 59 -6.52 2.95 5.00
C PHE A 59 -5.38 3.64 5.76
N SER A 60 -5.18 4.93 5.50
CA SER A 60 -4.20 5.77 6.16
C SER A 60 -4.59 6.11 7.60
N GLN A 61 -5.89 6.29 7.87
CA GLN A 61 -6.42 6.54 9.21
C GLN A 61 -6.48 5.28 10.09
N ASP A 62 -6.74 4.13 9.48
CA ASP A 62 -6.94 2.85 10.16
C ASP A 62 -5.61 2.10 10.39
N THR A 63 -4.50 2.56 9.81
CA THR A 63 -3.20 1.88 9.88
C THR A 63 -2.03 2.87 10.04
N SER A 64 -0.89 2.42 10.56
CA SER A 64 0.35 3.23 10.61
C SER A 64 1.09 3.34 9.28
N TRP A 65 0.45 2.97 8.16
CA TRP A 65 1.09 3.03 6.84
C TRP A 65 1.45 4.45 6.43
N ASP A 66 0.64 5.44 6.80
CA ASP A 66 0.90 6.85 6.53
C ASP A 66 2.16 7.36 7.20
N GLU A 67 2.29 7.07 8.50
CA GLU A 67 3.45 7.44 9.31
C GLU A 67 4.73 6.78 8.77
N PHE A 68 4.61 5.53 8.35
CA PHE A 68 5.69 4.81 7.69
C PHE A 68 6.09 5.48 6.37
N LEU A 69 5.13 5.83 5.49
CA LEU A 69 5.43 6.49 4.23
C LEU A 69 6.07 7.87 4.44
N LYS A 70 5.56 8.67 5.38
CA LYS A 70 6.13 9.97 5.76
C LYS A 70 7.59 9.84 6.21
N THR A 71 7.85 8.87 7.08
CA THR A 71 9.20 8.59 7.56
C THR A 71 10.11 8.08 6.43
N TYR A 72 9.60 7.24 5.54
CA TYR A 72 10.37 6.69 4.42
C TYR A 72 10.70 7.74 3.36
N LEU A 73 9.78 8.68 3.12
CA LEU A 73 9.91 9.73 2.12
C LEU A 73 10.51 11.04 2.64
N ASP A 74 10.72 11.17 3.95
CA ASP A 74 11.21 12.37 4.64
C ASP A 74 10.26 13.59 4.48
N ILE A 75 8.96 13.39 4.75
CA ILE A 75 7.87 14.39 4.59
C ILE A 75 6.97 14.54 5.81
#